data_AF-A0A1B8DQW1-F1
#
_entry.id   AF-A0A1B8DQW1-F1
#
_cell.length_a   1.000
_cell.length_b   1.000
_cell.length_c   1.000
_cell.angle_alpha   90.00
_cell.angle_beta   90.00
_cell.angle_gamma   90.00
#
_symmetry.space_group_name_H-M   'P 1'
#
loop_
_entity.id
_entity.type
_entity.pdbx_description
1 polymer ?
#
loop_
_entity_poly.entity_id
_entity_poly.type
_entity_poly.pdbx_seq_one_letter_code
_entity_poly.pdbx_strand_id
1 'polypeptide(L)'
;MTSSSVSSILEGIAAAGNAFGGNEAGSREALIEYSRLLVATLKIPSEFVQRTFWAEPAMSANIRTAVDVRLFQHLKEAGDVMLGSALHARPKKTALTSPYRNA
;
A
#
# COMPACT_ATOMS: atom_id res chain seq x y z
N MET A 1 -15.55 22.99 -6.08
CA MET A 1 -14.21 22.39 -5.92
C MET A 1 -13.20 23.41 -6.38
N THR A 2 -12.42 23.98 -5.47
CA THR A 2 -11.32 24.87 -5.82
C THR A 2 -10.24 24.02 -6.48
N SER A 3 -10.02 24.18 -7.79
CA SER A 3 -8.92 23.52 -8.49
C SER A 3 -7.61 24.18 -8.05
N SER A 4 -7.01 23.66 -6.99
CA SER A 4 -5.61 23.97 -6.69
C SER A 4 -4.77 23.59 -7.90
N SER A 5 -3.92 24.50 -8.38
CA SER A 5 -3.03 24.18 -9.49
C SER A 5 -2.07 23.08 -9.07
N VAL A 6 -1.66 22.20 -10.01
CA VAL A 6 -0.69 21.14 -9.72
C VAL A 6 0.58 21.73 -9.08
N SER A 7 1.02 22.91 -9.54
CA SER A 7 2.15 23.64 -8.95
C SER A 7 1.95 23.95 -7.46
N SER A 8 0.77 24.45 -7.06
CA SER A 8 0.48 24.73 -5.64
C SER A 8 0.48 23.47 -4.77
N ILE A 9 0.06 22.33 -5.33
CA ILE A 9 0.12 21.04 -4.62
C ILE A 9 1.58 20.60 -4.45
N LEU A 10 2.42 20.75 -5.48
CA LEU A 10 3.84 20.42 -5.43
C LEU A 10 4.61 21.30 -4.42
N GLU A 11 4.27 22.59 -4.35
CA GLU A 11 4.79 23.50 -3.31
C GLU A 11 4.39 23.03 -1.91
N GLY A 12 3.13 22.60 -1.72
CA GLY A 12 2.64 22.01 -0.49
C GLY A 12 3.39 20.74 -0.08
N ILE A 13 3.69 19.86 -1.05
CA ILE A 13 4.52 18.66 -0.83
C ILE A 13 5.92 19.04 -0.38
N ALA A 14 6.56 20.02 -1.04
CA ALA A 14 7.91 20.45 -0.68
C ALA A 14 7.96 21.03 0.74
N ALA A 15 6.99 21.89 1.09
CA ALA A 15 6.88 22.46 2.43
C ALA A 15 6.65 21.38 3.50
N ALA A 16 5.67 20.49 3.28
CA ALA A 16 5.37 19.40 4.21
C ALA A 16 6.53 18.40 4.34
N GLY A 17 7.26 18.15 3.26
CA GLY A 17 8.45 17.29 3.25
C GLY A 17 9.59 17.86 4.10
N ASN A 18 9.83 19.17 4.00
CA ASN A 18 10.82 19.85 4.85
C ASN A 18 10.42 19.80 6.33
N ALA A 19 9.15 20.10 6.65
CA ALA A 19 8.62 20.02 8.01
C ALA A 19 8.69 18.59 8.58
N PHE A 20 8.46 17.57 7.75
CA PHE A 20 8.60 16.17 8.13
C PHE A 20 10.06 15.81 8.41
N GLY A 21 11.00 16.30 7.61
CA GLY A 21 12.43 16.18 7.90
C GLY A 21 12.84 16.86 9.22
N GLY A 22 12.15 17.93 9.60
CA GLY A 22 12.28 18.62 10.88
C GLY A 22 11.57 17.95 12.06
N ASN A 23 10.88 16.81 11.85
CA ASN A 23 10.06 16.11 12.84
C ASN A 23 8.95 17.00 13.45
N GLU A 24 8.42 17.94 12.66
CA GLU A 24 7.34 18.82 13.10
C GLU A 24 6.03 18.05 13.26
N ALA A 25 5.24 18.40 14.27
CA ALA A 25 3.96 17.72 14.52
C ALA A 25 2.97 17.90 13.37
N GLY A 26 2.31 16.82 12.95
CA GLY A 26 1.31 16.84 11.87
C GLY A 26 1.88 16.95 10.44
N SER A 27 3.20 17.13 10.30
CA SER A 27 3.87 17.23 9.00
C SER A 27 3.74 15.97 8.15
N ARG A 28 3.75 14.79 8.79
CA ARG A 28 3.55 13.50 8.14
C ARG A 28 2.16 13.40 7.51
N GLU A 29 1.13 13.78 8.27
CA GLU A 29 -0.26 13.75 7.83
C GLU A 29 -0.49 14.75 6.70
N ALA A 30 0.10 15.95 6.81
CA ALA A 30 0.07 16.96 5.75
C ALA A 30 0.73 16.47 4.46
N LEU A 31 1.89 15.82 4.56
CA LEU A 31 2.60 15.25 3.41
C LEU A 31 1.77 14.16 2.73
N ILE A 32 1.15 13.28 3.52
CA ILE A 32 0.25 12.24 3.01
C ILE A 32 -0.95 12.87 2.28
N GLU A 33 -1.54 13.92 2.84
CA GLU A 33 -2.71 14.57 2.25
C GLU A 33 -2.37 15.24 0.92
N TYR A 34 -1.30 16.04 0.85
CA TYR A 34 -0.86 16.63 -0.42
C TYR A 34 -0.51 15.58 -1.48
N SER A 35 0.08 14.46 -1.06
CA SER A 35 0.39 13.34 -1.97
C SER A 35 -0.89 12.71 -2.55
N ARG A 36 -1.91 12.50 -1.71
CA ARG A 36 -3.21 12.00 -2.16
C ARG A 36 -3.91 12.99 -3.09
N LEU A 37 -3.84 14.28 -2.78
CA LEU A 37 -4.41 15.35 -3.58
C LEU A 37 -3.76 15.43 -4.96
N LEU A 38 -2.42 15.29 -5.04
CA LEU A 38 -1.70 15.24 -6.31
C LEU A 38 -2.16 14.06 -7.17
N VAL A 39 -2.20 12.87 -6.58
CA VAL A 39 -2.67 11.66 -7.28
C VAL A 39 -4.10 11.86 -7.77
N ALA A 40 -4.99 12.39 -6.94
CA ALA A 40 -6.38 12.64 -7.34
C ALA A 40 -6.50 13.66 -8.47
N THR A 41 -5.66 14.69 -8.48
CA THR A 41 -5.65 15.76 -9.50
C THR A 41 -5.13 15.27 -10.85
N LEU A 42 -4.15 14.36 -10.86
CA LEU A 42 -3.53 13.83 -12.08
C LEU A 42 -4.22 12.57 -12.63
N LYS A 43 -5.11 11.95 -11.85
CA LYS A 43 -5.75 10.69 -12.19
C LYS A 43 -6.65 10.81 -13.42
N ILE A 44 -6.53 9.88 -14.35
CA ILE A 44 -7.43 9.76 -15.50
C ILE A 44 -8.69 8.96 -15.07
N PRO A 45 -9.89 9.22 -15.62
CA PRO A 45 -11.11 8.51 -15.20
C PRO A 45 -11.04 6.98 -15.25
N SER A 46 -10.31 6.40 -16.22
CA SER A 46 -10.10 4.95 -16.31
C SER A 46 -9.32 4.39 -15.12
N GLU A 47 -8.28 5.10 -14.66
CA GLU A 47 -7.51 4.75 -13.48
C GLU A 47 -8.37 4.86 -12.22
N PHE A 48 -9.35 5.77 -12.22
CA PHE A 48 -10.33 5.86 -11.14
C PHE A 48 -11.14 4.60 -10.99
N VAL A 49 -11.75 4.15 -12.08
CA VAL A 49 -12.53 2.90 -12.09
C VAL A 49 -11.64 1.72 -11.70
N GLN A 50 -10.44 1.60 -12.26
CA GLN A 50 -9.55 0.48 -11.96
C GLN A 50 -9.19 0.39 -10.48
N ARG A 51 -8.87 1.53 -9.86
CA ARG A 51 -8.50 1.57 -8.45
C ARG A 51 -9.67 1.25 -7.53
N THR A 52 -10.84 1.85 -7.77
CA THR A 52 -12.00 1.74 -6.87
C THR A 52 -12.76 0.42 -7.02
N PHE A 53 -12.85 -0.14 -8.24
CA PHE A 53 -13.58 -1.39 -8.46
C PHE A 53 -12.72 -2.64 -8.30
N TRP A 54 -11.41 -2.57 -8.61
CA TRP A 54 -10.54 -3.73 -8.55
C TRP A 54 -9.46 -3.62 -7.48
N ALA A 55 -8.57 -2.64 -7.57
CA ALA A 55 -7.34 -2.66 -6.76
C ALA A 55 -7.62 -2.57 -5.26
N GLU A 56 -8.43 -1.61 -4.81
CA GLU A 56 -8.71 -1.40 -3.38
C GLU A 56 -9.57 -2.52 -2.77
N PRO A 57 -10.67 -2.99 -3.41
CA PRO A 57 -11.43 -4.13 -2.92
C PRO A 57 -10.62 -5.44 -2.88
N ALA A 58 -9.83 -5.72 -3.93
CA ALA A 58 -9.00 -6.92 -3.97
C ALA A 58 -7.91 -6.88 -2.89
N MET A 59 -7.28 -5.72 -2.67
CA MET A 59 -6.33 -5.54 -1.57
C MET A 59 -6.99 -5.81 -0.21
N SER A 60 -8.20 -5.27 0.02
CA SER A 60 -8.95 -5.51 1.26
C SER A 60 -9.24 -6.99 1.49
N ALA A 61 -9.73 -7.69 0.47
CA ALA A 61 -10.02 -9.13 0.53
C ALA A 61 -8.74 -9.97 0.75
N ASN A 62 -7.64 -9.61 0.09
CA ASN A 62 -6.35 -10.27 0.27
C ASN A 62 -5.80 -10.07 1.69
N ILE A 63 -5.90 -8.85 2.23
CA ILE A 63 -5.49 -8.57 3.62
C ILE A 63 -6.34 -9.36 4.60
N ARG A 64 -7.67 -9.41 4.41
CA ARG A 64 -8.56 -10.21 5.25
C ARG A 64 -8.17 -11.68 5.23
N THR A 65 -8.02 -12.25 4.04
CA THR A 65 -7.59 -13.65 3.87
C THR A 65 -6.25 -13.90 4.57
N ALA A 66 -5.28 -12.98 4.42
CA ALA A 66 -3.98 -13.08 5.07
C ALA A 66 -4.08 -13.04 6.61
N VAL A 67 -5.01 -12.27 7.17
CA VAL A 67 -5.32 -12.28 8.61
C VAL A 67 -5.93 -13.62 9.02
N ASP A 68 -6.92 -14.12 8.27
CA ASP A 68 -7.66 -15.35 8.60
C ASP A 68 -6.74 -16.57 8.61
N VAL A 69 -5.76 -16.63 7.70
CA VAL A 69 -4.75 -17.71 7.65
C VAL A 69 -3.50 -17.40 8.49
N ARG A 70 -3.52 -16.33 9.30
CA ARG A 70 -2.42 -15.88 10.17
C ARG A 70 -1.09 -15.70 9.45
N LEU A 71 -1.13 -15.31 8.16
CA LEU A 71 0.07 -15.14 7.33
C LEU A 71 1.07 -14.18 7.99
N PHE A 72 0.62 -13.00 8.43
CA PHE A 72 1.50 -11.99 9.03
C PHE A 72 2.21 -12.48 10.30
N GLN A 73 1.57 -13.36 11.08
CA GLN A 73 2.19 -13.96 12.26
C GLN A 73 3.29 -14.95 11.86
N HIS A 74 3.02 -15.80 10.87
CA HIS A 74 4.03 -16.72 10.33
C HIS A 74 5.22 -15.99 9.72
N LEU A 75 4.98 -14.87 9.02
CA LEU A 75 6.03 -14.01 8.48
C LEU A 75 6.91 -13.42 9.61
N LYS A 76 6.28 -12.93 10.67
CA LYS A 76 6.99 -12.38 11.84
C LYS A 76 7.83 -13.45 12.56
N GLU A 77 7.30 -14.67 12.71
CA GLU A 77 8.02 -15.79 13.33
C GLU A 77 9.19 -16.29 12.48
N ALA A 78 9.08 -16.22 11.16
CA ALA A 78 10.13 -16.67 10.25
C ALA A 78 11.33 -15.72 10.17
N GLY A 79 11.16 -14.44 10.51
CA GLY A 79 12.22 -13.43 10.47
C GLY A 79 12.93 -13.35 9.11
N ASP A 80 14.25 -13.09 9.11
CA ASP A 80 15.05 -12.94 7.89
C ASP A 80 15.27 -14.25 7.11
N VAL A 81 15.00 -15.40 7.74
CA VAL A 81 15.21 -16.73 7.13
C VAL A 81 14.31 -16.94 5.91
N MET A 82 13.16 -16.26 5.86
CA MET A 82 12.18 -16.42 4.78
C MET A 82 12.56 -15.67 3.49
N LEU A 83 13.25 -14.53 3.59
CA LEU A 83 13.51 -13.67 2.42
C LEU A 83 14.59 -14.22 1.49
N GLY A 84 15.46 -15.12 1.98
CA GLY A 84 16.61 -15.65 1.23
C GLY A 84 16.38 -16.96 0.45
N SER A 85 15.35 -17.74 0.77
CA SER A 85 15.16 -19.07 0.14
C SER A 85 13.72 -19.58 0.07
N ALA A 86 12.72 -18.80 0.51
CA ALA A 86 11.36 -19.30 0.71
C ALA A 86 10.32 -18.81 -0.31
N LEU A 87 10.71 -18.46 -1.55
CA LEU A 87 9.70 -18.52 -2.63
C LEU A 87 9.24 -19.98 -2.89
N HIS A 88 9.97 -20.98 -2.38
CA HIS A 88 9.65 -22.41 -2.49
C HIS A 88 9.40 -23.12 -1.15
N ALA A 89 9.76 -22.53 0.01
CA ALA A 89 9.56 -23.15 1.31
C ALA A 89 8.15 -22.88 1.82
N ARG A 90 7.22 -23.72 1.34
CA ARG A 90 5.80 -23.80 1.70
C ARG A 90 5.58 -23.69 3.22
N PRO A 91 4.61 -22.88 3.69
CA PRO A 91 4.07 -23.10 5.01
C PRO A 91 3.13 -24.32 4.92
N LYS A 92 3.53 -25.48 5.44
CA LYS A 92 2.61 -26.61 5.73
C LYS A 92 1.47 -26.22 6.69
N LYS A 93 1.51 -24.99 7.25
CA LYS A 93 0.61 -24.46 8.28
C LYS A 93 -0.42 -23.44 7.77
N THR A 94 -0.31 -22.94 6.53
CA THR A 94 -1.31 -22.02 5.96
C THR A 94 -2.26 -22.77 5.04
N ALA A 95 -3.57 -22.59 5.21
CA ALA A 95 -4.61 -23.21 4.39
C ALA A 95 -4.70 -22.69 2.93
N LEU A 96 -3.68 -21.96 2.46
CA LEU A 96 -3.63 -21.42 1.10
C LEU A 96 -3.22 -22.52 0.11
N THR A 97 -4.08 -22.79 -0.88
CA THR A 97 -3.84 -23.79 -1.92
C THR A 97 -3.10 -23.17 -3.11
N SER A 98 -1.99 -23.80 -3.55
CA SER A 98 -1.31 -23.42 -4.80
C SER A 98 -2.10 -23.90 -6.03
N PRO A 99 -2.33 -23.06 -7.05
CA PRO A 99 -3.00 -23.46 -8.28
C PRO A 99 -2.16 -24.41 -9.16
N TYR A 100 -0.86 -24.56 -8.90
CA TYR A 100 0.04 -25.45 -9.67
C TYR A 100 0.20 -26.83 -9.04
N ARG A 101 -0.85 -27.39 -8.45
CA ARG A 101 -0.76 -28.67 -7.71
C ARG A 101 -0.59 -29.91 -8.62
N ASN A 102 -0.84 -29.78 -9.92
CA ASN A 102 -0.85 -30.88 -10.89
C ASN A 102 -0.18 -30.54 -12.25
N ALA A 103 0.88 -29.72 -12.27
CA ALA A 103 1.71 -29.53 -13.46
C ALA A 103 3.07 -30.22 -13.26
#